data_AF-A0A3L6G8C7-F1
#
_entry.id   AF-A0A3L6G8C7-F1
#
_cell.length_a   1.000
_cell.length_b   1.000
_cell.length_c   1.000
_cell.angle_alpha   90.00
_cell.angle_beta   90.00
_cell.angle_gamma   90.00
#
_symmetry.space_group_name_H-M   'P 1'
#
loop_
_entity.id
_entity.type
_entity.pdbx_description
1 polymer ?
#
loop_
_entity_poly.entity_id
_entity_poly.type
_entity_poly.pdbx_seq_one_letter_code
_entity_poly.pdbx_strand_id
1 'polypeptide(L)'
;MACIRAQYVTSGFSRLCDHQNIMGSKVGLLRNVRRWCMHDEAVVHYIDMIDQTTLGHRMIKKQFNKTPRAGWQIDPFGHSAVQAYLLGAELGFDSLHFARIDYQDKKKCKAGKGLEVIWCGSRTFGSSSQDGRVHALYSTPSIYTDAKHLSNVSWPVKYDGYFPYADSKNSYWTGYYTSRPTFKRYVRVLCGYYLAARQIEFLVGRRSSLGLFTTSLEDPMAIALHHDAVSE
;
A
#
# COMPACT_ATOMS: atom_id res chain seq x y z
N MET A 1 -22.91 -11.31 14.99
CA MET A 1 -22.05 -12.36 14.41
C MET A 1 -20.93 -11.66 13.66
N ALA A 2 -19.82 -11.36 14.35
CA ALA A 2 -18.73 -10.56 13.82
C ALA A 2 -17.90 -11.42 12.85
N CYS A 3 -18.03 -11.17 11.55
CA CYS A 3 -17.11 -11.70 10.56
C CYS A 3 -15.80 -10.94 10.72
N ILE A 4 -14.83 -11.53 11.42
CA ILE A 4 -13.44 -11.09 11.41
C ILE A 4 -12.94 -11.28 9.97
N ARG A 5 -13.08 -10.23 9.15
CA ARG A 5 -12.37 -10.13 7.87
C ARG A 5 -10.90 -10.04 8.20
N ALA A 6 -10.18 -11.13 7.99
CA ALA A 6 -8.73 -11.12 8.05
C ALA A 6 -8.18 -10.32 6.85
N GLN A 7 -8.18 -9.00 6.97
CA GLN A 7 -7.21 -8.17 6.27
C GLN A 7 -5.89 -8.43 6.97
N TYR A 8 -5.16 -9.45 6.50
CA TYR A 8 -3.82 -9.70 7.04
C TYR A 8 -2.98 -8.49 6.67
N VAL A 9 -2.45 -7.82 7.69
CA VAL A 9 -1.58 -6.66 7.60
C VAL A 9 -0.24 -7.07 8.20
N THR A 10 0.91 -6.60 7.69
CA THR A 10 2.23 -7.08 8.15
C THR A 10 2.40 -6.86 9.65
N SER A 11 1.81 -5.80 10.21
CA SER A 11 1.77 -5.56 11.66
C SER A 11 1.09 -6.69 12.45
N GLY A 12 -0.09 -7.14 12.01
CA GLY A 12 -0.82 -8.25 12.64
C GLY A 12 -0.09 -9.58 12.49
N PHE A 13 0.55 -9.79 11.34
CA PHE A 13 1.34 -10.99 11.09
C PHE A 13 2.63 -11.04 11.93
N SER A 14 3.34 -9.91 12.09
CA SER A 14 4.52 -9.82 12.94
C SER A 14 4.19 -10.24 14.38
N ARG A 15 3.11 -9.70 14.95
CA ARG A 15 2.65 -10.06 16.31
C ARG A 15 2.32 -11.55 16.43
N LEU A 16 1.76 -12.15 15.37
CA LEU A 16 1.47 -13.59 15.35
C LEU A 16 2.73 -14.46 15.27
N CYS A 17 3.72 -14.06 14.48
CA CYS A 17 5.01 -14.75 14.40
C CYS A 17 5.74 -14.75 15.75
N ASP A 18 5.77 -13.60 16.42
CA ASP A 18 6.42 -13.43 17.72
C ASP A 18 5.75 -14.30 18.80
N HIS A 19 4.42 -14.51 18.72
CA HIS A 19 3.68 -15.32 19.67
C HIS A 19 3.71 -16.83 19.41
N GLN A 20 3.83 -17.28 18.15
CA GLN A 20 3.61 -18.70 17.82
C GLN A 20 4.87 -19.47 17.41
N ASN A 21 6.01 -18.81 17.18
CA ASN A 21 7.25 -19.48 16.71
C ASN A 21 7.04 -20.32 15.42
N ILE A 22 6.03 -19.96 14.60
CA ILE A 22 5.66 -20.66 13.36
C ILE A 22 6.38 -19.97 12.20
N MET A 23 7.62 -20.36 11.95
CA MET A 23 8.45 -19.79 10.88
C MET A 23 8.37 -20.57 9.55
N GLY A 24 7.72 -21.73 9.51
CA GLY A 24 7.88 -22.67 8.38
C GLY A 24 6.68 -22.92 7.46
N SER A 25 5.44 -22.95 7.97
CA SER A 25 4.37 -23.69 7.28
C SER A 25 3.25 -22.86 6.63
N LYS A 26 3.23 -21.52 6.78
CA LYS A 26 2.16 -20.64 6.23
C LYS A 26 2.62 -19.72 5.09
N VAL A 27 3.58 -20.16 4.28
CA VAL A 27 4.12 -19.41 3.13
C VAL A 27 3.05 -19.09 2.05
N GLY A 28 1.96 -19.86 2.00
CA GLY A 28 0.88 -19.66 1.02
C GLY A 28 -0.01 -18.44 1.28
N LEU A 29 -0.27 -18.11 2.55
CA LEU A 29 -1.23 -17.06 2.95
C LEU A 29 -0.61 -15.64 2.97
N LEU A 30 0.72 -15.55 3.02
CA LEU A 30 1.50 -14.31 3.09
C LEU A 30 1.64 -13.56 1.77
N ARG A 31 1.12 -14.12 0.67
CA ARG A 31 1.37 -13.63 -0.69
C ARG A 31 0.67 -12.31 -1.03
N ASN A 32 -0.25 -11.87 -0.18
CA ASN A 32 -1.10 -10.70 -0.41
C ASN A 32 -0.78 -9.49 0.49
N VAL A 33 0.19 -9.60 1.40
CA VAL A 33 0.43 -8.59 2.46
C VAL A 33 1.86 -8.10 2.44
N ARG A 34 2.04 -6.83 2.07
CA ARG A 34 3.32 -6.35 1.55
C ARG A 34 3.74 -5.01 2.15
N ARG A 35 2.87 -4.39 2.94
CA ARG A 35 3.09 -3.10 3.62
C ARG A 35 2.79 -3.26 5.10
N TRP A 36 3.36 -2.40 5.94
CA TRP A 36 3.10 -2.47 7.38
C TRP A 36 1.62 -2.30 7.71
N CYS A 37 0.92 -1.42 6.97
CA CYS A 37 -0.53 -1.29 6.92
C CYS A 37 -1.03 -1.04 5.49
N MET A 38 -2.34 -1.20 5.26
CA MET A 38 -3.01 -0.65 4.09
C MET A 38 -3.34 0.82 4.41
N HIS A 39 -2.45 1.72 4.01
CA HIS A 39 -2.58 3.15 4.33
C HIS A 39 -3.71 3.82 3.55
N ASP A 40 -4.23 4.94 4.07
CA ASP A 40 -5.04 5.86 3.27
C ASP A 40 -4.22 6.52 2.15
N GLU A 41 -4.86 7.03 1.11
CA GLU A 41 -4.20 7.68 -0.02
C GLU A 41 -4.55 9.16 -0.20
N ALA A 42 -5.49 9.70 0.57
CA ALA A 42 -5.90 11.10 0.45
C ALA A 42 -5.24 11.99 1.51
N VAL A 43 -5.13 11.52 2.75
CA VAL A 43 -4.75 12.33 3.92
C VAL A 43 -3.36 11.98 4.48
N VAL A 44 -2.61 11.12 3.79
CA VAL A 44 -1.24 10.74 4.15
C VAL A 44 -0.21 11.51 3.35
N HIS A 45 1.01 11.60 3.87
CA HIS A 45 2.15 12.14 3.13
C HIS A 45 3.00 11.03 2.51
N TYR A 46 3.57 11.30 1.34
CA TYR A 46 4.37 10.31 0.60
C TYR A 46 5.58 9.78 1.38
N ILE A 47 6.22 10.61 2.22
CA ILE A 47 7.32 10.16 3.10
C ILE A 47 6.85 9.04 4.02
N ASP A 48 5.67 9.21 4.62
CA ASP A 48 5.12 8.27 5.58
C ASP A 48 4.67 6.97 4.88
N MET A 49 4.12 7.12 3.67
CA MET A 49 3.80 5.97 2.81
C MET A 49 5.06 5.16 2.46
N ILE A 50 6.19 5.82 2.15
CA ILE A 50 7.48 5.17 1.91
C ILE A 50 7.98 4.49 3.18
N ASP A 51 7.96 5.16 4.32
CA ASP A 51 8.49 4.64 5.59
C ASP A 51 7.75 3.36 6.02
N GLN A 52 6.42 3.37 6.03
CA GLN A 52 5.63 2.19 6.42
C GLN A 52 5.77 1.04 5.41
N THR A 53 5.89 1.35 4.11
CA THR A 53 6.12 0.33 3.08
C THR A 53 7.50 -0.29 3.23
N THR A 54 8.51 0.54 3.47
CA THR A 54 9.90 0.11 3.70
C THR A 54 10.00 -0.78 4.93
N LEU A 55 9.30 -0.44 6.02
CA LEU A 55 9.23 -1.26 7.22
C LEU A 55 8.66 -2.66 6.92
N GLY A 56 7.52 -2.73 6.21
CA GLY A 56 6.92 -3.99 5.77
C GLY A 56 7.84 -4.81 4.86
N HIS A 57 8.44 -4.19 3.84
CA HIS A 57 9.36 -4.85 2.91
C HIS A 57 10.61 -5.38 3.62
N ARG A 58 11.19 -4.60 4.54
CA ARG A 58 12.37 -5.00 5.33
C ARG A 58 12.07 -6.24 6.16
N MET A 59 10.91 -6.27 6.82
CA MET A 59 10.46 -7.43 7.58
C MET A 59 10.33 -8.67 6.69
N ILE A 60 9.62 -8.56 5.55
CA ILE A 60 9.41 -9.68 4.61
C ILE A 60 10.75 -10.18 4.05
N LYS A 61 11.64 -9.27 3.69
CA LYS A 61 12.97 -9.61 3.18
C LYS A 61 13.81 -10.32 4.24
N LYS A 62 13.78 -9.86 5.49
CA LYS A 62 14.52 -10.47 6.60
C LYS A 62 13.99 -11.87 6.94
N GLN A 63 12.67 -12.04 7.00
CA GLN A 63 12.05 -13.28 7.45
C GLN A 63 11.94 -14.34 6.35
N PHE A 64 11.66 -13.91 5.11
CA PHE A 64 11.30 -14.82 4.02
C PHE A 64 12.23 -14.71 2.81
N ASN A 65 13.18 -13.77 2.81
CA ASN A 65 14.04 -13.45 1.67
C ASN A 65 13.24 -13.22 0.37
N LYS A 66 12.07 -12.58 0.48
CA LYS A 66 11.21 -12.24 -0.66
C LYS A 66 11.10 -10.73 -0.84
N THR A 67 10.88 -10.32 -2.10
CA THR A 67 10.56 -8.94 -2.47
C THR A 67 9.16 -8.93 -3.11
N PRO A 68 8.22 -8.14 -2.60
CA PRO A 68 6.88 -8.04 -3.20
C PRO A 68 6.89 -7.40 -4.60
N ARG A 69 6.02 -7.87 -5.52
CA ARG A 69 5.86 -7.32 -6.89
C ARG A 69 4.45 -6.83 -7.28
N ALA A 70 3.39 -7.27 -6.63
CA ALA A 70 2.03 -6.70 -6.71
C ALA A 70 1.64 -5.89 -5.46
N GLY A 71 1.12 -4.67 -5.60
CA GLY A 71 0.49 -3.90 -4.53
C GLY A 71 -0.97 -4.35 -4.31
N TRP A 72 -1.45 -4.20 -3.07
CA TRP A 72 -2.81 -4.58 -2.67
C TRP A 72 -3.44 -3.48 -1.83
N GLN A 73 -4.50 -2.86 -2.36
CA GLN A 73 -5.02 -1.59 -1.88
C GLN A 73 -6.54 -1.56 -2.05
N ILE A 74 -7.22 -2.53 -1.46
CA ILE A 74 -8.63 -2.83 -1.75
C ILE A 74 -9.64 -1.97 -1.00
N ASP A 75 -9.26 -1.38 0.13
CA ASP A 75 -10.19 -0.71 1.04
C ASP A 75 -10.02 0.81 1.27
N PRO A 76 -8.97 1.50 0.78
CA PRO A 76 -8.94 2.96 0.79
C PRO A 76 -10.02 3.62 -0.07
N PHE A 77 -10.44 4.81 0.34
CA PHE A 77 -11.61 5.50 -0.22
C PHE A 77 -11.25 6.36 -1.44
N GLY A 78 -10.79 5.71 -2.51
CA GLY A 78 -10.20 6.33 -3.68
C GLY A 78 -8.68 6.20 -3.70
N HIS A 79 -8.07 6.50 -4.84
CA HIS A 79 -6.65 6.18 -5.07
C HIS A 79 -5.86 7.35 -5.65
N SER A 80 -4.67 7.60 -5.12
CA SER A 80 -3.80 8.71 -5.52
C SER A 80 -2.93 8.34 -6.73
N ALA A 81 -2.58 9.33 -7.56
CA ALA A 81 -1.62 9.11 -8.64
C ALA A 81 -0.21 8.75 -8.10
N VAL A 82 0.14 9.26 -6.92
CA VAL A 82 1.39 8.97 -6.20
C VAL A 82 1.48 7.48 -5.85
N GLN A 83 0.38 6.87 -5.41
CA GLN A 83 0.35 5.44 -5.13
C GLN A 83 0.72 4.58 -6.35
N ALA A 84 0.28 4.97 -7.55
CA ALA A 84 0.56 4.24 -8.78
C ALA A 84 2.04 4.37 -9.21
N TYR A 85 2.55 5.60 -9.21
CA TYR A 85 3.91 5.88 -9.64
C TYR A 85 4.94 5.50 -8.56
N LEU A 86 4.90 6.18 -7.41
CA LEU A 86 5.94 6.09 -6.39
C LEU A 86 5.90 4.78 -5.61
N LEU A 87 4.70 4.24 -5.36
CA LEU A 87 4.53 3.04 -4.55
C LEU A 87 4.01 1.84 -5.33
N GLY A 88 4.01 1.99 -6.66
CA GLY A 88 3.84 0.94 -7.64
C GLY A 88 5.13 0.79 -8.42
N ALA A 89 5.28 1.55 -9.50
CA ALA A 89 6.40 1.43 -10.43
C ALA A 89 7.78 1.57 -9.78
N GLU A 90 8.01 2.64 -9.00
CA GLU A 90 9.32 2.90 -8.38
C GLU A 90 9.72 1.89 -7.29
N LEU A 91 8.73 1.26 -6.63
CA LEU A 91 9.00 0.16 -5.71
C LEU A 91 9.28 -1.18 -6.41
N GLY A 92 9.21 -1.22 -7.74
CA GLY A 92 9.36 -2.42 -8.54
C GLY A 92 8.11 -3.30 -8.53
N PHE A 93 6.92 -2.70 -8.39
CA PHE A 93 5.68 -3.45 -8.55
C PHE A 93 5.26 -3.55 -10.02
N ASP A 94 5.00 -4.79 -10.44
CA ASP A 94 4.40 -5.17 -11.72
C ASP A 94 2.90 -4.79 -11.79
N SER A 95 2.22 -4.75 -10.64
CA SER A 95 0.79 -4.44 -10.59
C SER A 95 0.33 -3.81 -9.29
N LEU A 96 -0.82 -3.16 -9.34
CA LEU A 96 -1.54 -2.63 -8.19
C LEU A 96 -3.01 -3.04 -8.31
N HIS A 97 -3.54 -3.63 -7.25
CA HIS A 97 -4.91 -4.14 -7.21
C HIS A 97 -5.73 -3.35 -6.19
N PHE A 98 -6.88 -2.82 -6.62
CA PHE A 98 -7.76 -2.00 -5.79
C PHE A 98 -9.22 -2.20 -6.20
N ALA A 99 -10.16 -1.81 -5.32
CA ALA A 99 -11.59 -2.09 -5.52
C ALA A 99 -12.52 -0.87 -5.57
N ARG A 100 -12.10 0.25 -4.96
CA ARG A 100 -12.93 1.43 -4.68
C ARG A 100 -12.63 2.55 -5.69
N ILE A 101 -13.50 2.65 -6.68
CA ILE A 101 -13.53 3.75 -7.67
C ILE A 101 -14.96 4.28 -7.76
N ASP A 102 -15.13 5.52 -8.25
CA ASP A 102 -16.45 6.14 -8.43
C ASP A 102 -17.43 5.19 -9.13
N TYR A 103 -18.67 5.16 -8.66
CA TYR A 103 -19.68 4.22 -9.14
C TYR A 103 -20.02 4.40 -10.64
N GLN A 104 -19.97 5.63 -11.16
CA GLN A 104 -20.21 5.91 -12.58
C GLN A 104 -19.03 5.42 -13.41
N ASP A 105 -17.81 5.70 -12.96
CA ASP A 105 -16.60 5.22 -13.63
C ASP A 105 -16.53 3.70 -13.61
N LYS A 106 -16.89 3.05 -12.49
CA LYS A 106 -17.00 1.59 -12.41
C LYS A 106 -18.00 1.03 -13.40
N LYS A 107 -19.16 1.71 -13.57
CA LYS A 107 -20.18 1.30 -14.55
C LYS A 107 -19.68 1.46 -15.99
N LYS A 108 -19.03 2.58 -16.31
CA LYS A 108 -18.41 2.84 -17.62
C LYS A 108 -17.31 1.83 -17.95
N CYS A 109 -16.38 1.60 -17.01
CA CYS A 109 -15.29 0.64 -17.15
C CYS A 109 -15.82 -0.79 -17.33
N LYS A 110 -16.87 -1.19 -16.60
CA LYS A 110 -17.51 -2.50 -16.79
C LYS A 110 -18.11 -2.66 -18.19
N ALA A 111 -18.83 -1.64 -18.67
CA ALA A 111 -19.43 -1.66 -20.01
C ALA A 111 -18.35 -1.69 -21.12
N GLY A 112 -17.28 -0.91 -20.96
CA GLY A 112 -16.19 -0.80 -21.92
C GLY A 112 -15.03 -1.79 -21.72
N LYS A 113 -15.14 -2.75 -20.78
CA LYS A 113 -14.05 -3.67 -20.38
C LYS A 113 -12.74 -2.96 -19.94
N GLY A 114 -12.84 -1.72 -19.46
CA GLY A 114 -11.72 -0.87 -19.03
C GLY A 114 -11.45 -0.88 -17.52
N LEU A 115 -11.71 -2.00 -16.84
CA LEU A 115 -11.36 -2.16 -15.42
C LEU A 115 -9.86 -2.43 -15.20
N GLU A 116 -9.15 -2.78 -16.26
CA GLU A 116 -7.72 -3.03 -16.29
C GLU A 116 -7.08 -1.96 -17.17
N VAL A 117 -6.07 -1.27 -16.64
CA VAL A 117 -5.46 -0.11 -17.30
C VAL A 117 -3.95 -0.12 -17.08
N ILE A 118 -3.21 0.50 -18.00
CA ILE A 118 -1.85 0.95 -17.71
C ILE A 118 -1.97 2.30 -17.01
N TRP A 119 -1.60 2.34 -15.73
CA TRP A 119 -1.77 3.55 -14.92
C TRP A 119 -0.50 4.40 -14.90
N CYS A 120 -0.51 5.48 -15.69
CA CYS A 120 0.52 6.51 -15.71
C CYS A 120 0.25 7.57 -14.64
N GLY A 121 0.69 7.32 -13.41
CA GLY A 121 0.51 8.21 -12.26
C GLY A 121 1.41 9.45 -12.23
N SER A 122 2.43 9.52 -13.09
CA SER A 122 3.31 10.68 -13.24
C SER A 122 3.20 11.27 -14.63
N ARG A 123 3.15 12.61 -14.73
CA ARG A 123 3.23 13.34 -16.00
C ARG A 123 4.66 13.40 -16.54
N THR A 124 5.64 13.13 -15.70
CA THR A 124 7.07 13.29 -15.98
C THR A 124 7.72 11.97 -16.40
N PHE A 125 7.28 10.84 -15.83
CA PHE A 125 7.83 9.51 -16.10
C PHE A 125 6.81 8.69 -16.90
N GLY A 126 7.16 8.35 -18.15
CA GLY A 126 6.32 7.60 -19.10
C GLY A 126 6.33 6.08 -18.90
N SER A 127 5.81 5.32 -19.88
CA SER A 127 5.63 3.87 -19.81
C SER A 127 6.91 3.09 -20.15
N SER A 128 7.55 2.46 -19.16
CA SER A 128 8.77 1.66 -19.37
C SER A 128 8.72 0.30 -18.66
N SER A 129 8.13 -0.73 -19.29
CA SER A 129 8.43 -2.16 -19.00
C SER A 129 7.48 -3.13 -19.75
N GLN A 130 8.00 -3.93 -20.71
CA GLN A 130 7.33 -5.06 -21.36
C GLN A 130 8.40 -6.12 -21.74
N ASP A 131 8.39 -7.32 -21.15
CA ASP A 131 8.97 -8.54 -21.78
C ASP A 131 8.61 -9.83 -21.01
N GLY A 132 8.36 -10.94 -21.71
CA GLY A 132 7.85 -12.19 -21.11
C GLY A 132 8.16 -13.50 -21.87
N ARG A 133 7.96 -14.64 -21.19
CA ARG A 133 7.65 -16.01 -21.70
C ARG A 133 7.14 -16.95 -20.57
N VAL A 134 6.36 -17.98 -20.92
CA VAL A 134 5.13 -18.54 -20.25
C VAL A 134 5.31 -19.81 -19.37
N HIS A 135 4.43 -20.07 -18.37
CA HIS A 135 3.78 -21.38 -17.98
C HIS A 135 2.67 -21.16 -16.89
N ALA A 136 1.56 -21.95 -16.85
CA ALA A 136 0.31 -21.67 -16.10
C ALA A 136 0.03 -22.57 -14.86
N LEU A 137 -0.37 -21.99 -13.69
CA LEU A 137 -0.75 -22.66 -12.42
C LEU A 137 -1.63 -21.77 -11.49
N TYR A 138 -2.18 -22.31 -10.37
CA TYR A 138 -2.98 -21.61 -9.32
C TYR A 138 -2.40 -20.22 -8.92
N SER A 139 -3.23 -19.18 -8.91
CA SER A 139 -2.78 -17.79 -9.05
C SER A 139 -2.75 -16.94 -7.75
N THR A 140 -1.91 -15.93 -7.77
CA THR A 140 -1.82 -14.77 -6.87
C THR A 140 -1.93 -13.51 -7.73
N PRO A 141 -2.16 -12.31 -7.16
CA PRO A 141 -2.20 -11.08 -7.96
C PRO A 141 -0.98 -10.89 -8.87
N SER A 142 0.21 -11.33 -8.45
CA SER A 142 1.43 -11.34 -9.28
C SER A 142 1.34 -12.33 -10.45
N ILE A 143 0.87 -13.56 -10.22
CA ILE A 143 0.70 -14.57 -11.29
C ILE A 143 -0.40 -14.15 -12.29
N TYR A 144 -1.48 -13.50 -11.81
CA TYR A 144 -2.51 -12.91 -12.66
C TYR A 144 -1.93 -11.85 -13.59
N THR A 145 -1.12 -10.94 -13.04
CA THR A 145 -0.45 -9.90 -13.81
C THR A 145 0.50 -10.49 -14.84
N ASP A 146 1.31 -11.48 -14.45
CA ASP A 146 2.21 -12.18 -15.37
C ASP A 146 1.43 -12.77 -16.56
N ALA A 147 0.28 -13.42 -16.29
CA ALA A 147 -0.59 -13.97 -17.34
C ALA A 147 -1.20 -12.89 -18.25
N LYS A 148 -1.54 -11.71 -17.70
CA LYS A 148 -2.11 -10.60 -18.47
C LYS A 148 -1.09 -9.92 -19.36
N HIS A 149 0.13 -9.71 -18.88
CA HIS A 149 1.23 -9.19 -19.72
C HIS A 149 1.51 -10.13 -20.91
N LEU A 150 1.35 -11.44 -20.74
CA LEU A 150 1.54 -12.44 -21.80
C LEU A 150 0.40 -12.53 -22.81
N SER A 151 -0.76 -11.94 -22.52
CA SER A 151 -1.97 -12.09 -23.36
C SER A 151 -1.98 -11.27 -24.66
N ASN A 152 -0.94 -10.46 -24.91
CA ASN A 152 -0.78 -9.60 -26.09
C ASN A 152 -2.02 -8.71 -26.38
N VAL A 153 -2.67 -8.24 -25.31
CA VAL A 153 -3.83 -7.34 -25.36
C VAL A 153 -3.37 -5.91 -25.17
N SER A 154 -3.89 -4.98 -25.97
CA SER A 154 -3.69 -3.55 -25.75
C SER A 154 -4.56 -3.07 -24.58
N TRP A 155 -3.95 -2.39 -23.62
CA TRP A 155 -4.64 -1.85 -22.46
C TRP A 155 -4.88 -0.34 -22.62
N PRO A 156 -6.05 0.17 -22.19
CA PRO A 156 -6.26 1.61 -22.11
C PRO A 156 -5.31 2.22 -21.07
N VAL A 157 -4.83 3.43 -21.37
CA VAL A 157 -3.96 4.19 -20.46
C VAL A 157 -4.81 5.10 -19.57
N LYS A 158 -4.56 5.06 -18.27
CA LYS A 158 -5.16 5.98 -17.28
C LYS A 158 -4.09 6.94 -16.78
N TYR A 159 -4.43 8.23 -16.73
CA TYR A 159 -3.63 9.28 -16.12
C TYR A 159 -4.30 9.80 -14.85
N ASP A 160 -3.53 10.43 -13.95
CA ASP A 160 -4.01 11.03 -12.69
C ASP A 160 -4.69 10.02 -11.73
N GLY A 161 -5.23 10.50 -10.61
CA GLY A 161 -5.84 9.67 -9.54
C GLY A 161 -7.27 9.20 -9.81
N TYR A 162 -7.83 8.47 -8.83
CA TYR A 162 -9.22 8.01 -8.71
C TYR A 162 -9.93 8.71 -7.54
N PHE A 163 -9.78 10.03 -7.46
CA PHE A 163 -10.47 10.87 -6.48
C PHE A 163 -11.41 11.87 -7.19
N PRO A 164 -12.52 12.28 -6.53
CA PRO A 164 -13.06 11.74 -5.28
C PRO A 164 -13.76 10.38 -5.47
N TYR A 165 -13.90 9.61 -4.39
CA TYR A 165 -14.64 8.36 -4.39
C TYR A 165 -16.12 8.58 -4.03
N ALA A 166 -17.02 7.97 -4.78
CA ALA A 166 -18.43 7.83 -4.42
C ALA A 166 -18.94 6.43 -4.73
N ASP A 167 -19.65 5.83 -3.78
CA ASP A 167 -20.31 4.52 -3.96
C ASP A 167 -21.73 4.66 -4.51
N SER A 168 -22.37 5.83 -4.33
CA SER A 168 -23.69 6.15 -4.86
C SER A 168 -23.83 7.64 -5.20
N LYS A 169 -24.94 8.01 -5.87
CA LYS A 169 -25.19 9.35 -6.43
C LYS A 169 -24.98 10.51 -5.42
N ASN A 170 -25.36 10.31 -4.16
CA ASN A 170 -25.30 11.35 -3.12
C ASN A 170 -24.32 10.97 -1.98
N SER A 171 -23.40 10.05 -2.24
CA SER A 171 -22.49 9.50 -1.23
C SER A 171 -21.05 9.73 -1.64
N TYR A 172 -20.62 11.00 -1.66
CA TYR A 172 -19.21 11.34 -1.90
C TYR A 172 -18.42 11.25 -0.61
N TRP A 173 -17.42 10.39 -0.59
CA TRP A 173 -16.56 10.14 0.56
C TRP A 173 -15.47 11.21 0.61
N THR A 174 -15.87 12.45 0.86
CA THR A 174 -14.96 13.61 0.93
C THR A 174 -14.86 14.18 2.34
N GLY A 175 -15.80 13.84 3.24
CA GLY A 175 -15.78 14.30 4.63
C GLY A 175 -14.52 13.84 5.39
N TYR A 176 -14.07 12.61 5.12
CA TYR A 176 -12.89 12.02 5.77
C TYR A 176 -11.58 12.78 5.48
N TYR A 177 -11.55 13.63 4.44
CA TYR A 177 -10.44 14.55 4.20
C TYR A 177 -10.21 15.49 5.39
N THR A 178 -11.27 15.81 6.14
CA THR A 178 -11.24 16.77 7.26
C THR A 178 -11.61 16.17 8.61
N SER A 179 -12.20 14.98 8.66
CA SER A 179 -12.54 14.29 9.91
C SER A 179 -11.35 14.21 10.87
N ARG A 180 -11.56 14.36 12.18
CA ARG A 180 -10.49 14.37 13.21
C ARG A 180 -9.26 15.21 12.83
N PRO A 181 -9.44 16.52 12.58
CA PRO A 181 -8.35 17.38 12.13
C PRO A 181 -7.19 17.44 13.14
N THR A 182 -7.48 17.32 14.44
CA THR A 182 -6.47 17.26 15.50
C THR A 182 -5.58 16.03 15.36
N PHE A 183 -6.14 14.86 15.07
CA PHE A 183 -5.36 13.62 14.90
C PHE A 183 -4.52 13.68 13.63
N LYS A 184 -5.09 14.14 12.50
CA LYS A 184 -4.34 14.36 11.25
C LYS A 184 -3.16 15.31 11.45
N ARG A 185 -3.35 16.42 12.18
CA ARG A 185 -2.26 17.33 12.54
C ARG A 185 -1.22 16.64 13.41
N TYR A 186 -1.66 15.84 14.38
CA TYR A 186 -0.77 15.13 15.29
C TYR A 186 0.13 14.15 14.54
N VAL A 187 -0.43 13.33 13.64
CA VAL A 187 0.33 12.44 12.75
C VAL A 187 1.35 13.25 11.95
N ARG A 188 0.94 14.34 11.30
CA ARG A 188 1.84 15.17 10.50
C ARG A 188 3.03 15.72 11.29
N VAL A 189 2.78 16.21 12.50
CA VAL A 189 3.82 16.75 13.39
C VAL A 189 4.76 15.64 13.85
N LEU A 190 4.21 14.49 14.26
CA LEU A 190 5.01 13.33 14.68
C LEU A 190 5.87 12.78 13.56
N CYS A 191 5.39 12.74 12.31
CA CYS A 191 6.20 12.34 11.16
C CYS A 191 7.43 13.25 10.98
N GLY A 192 7.26 14.56 11.17
CA GLY A 192 8.37 15.51 11.14
C GLY A 192 9.39 15.25 12.25
N TYR A 193 8.93 15.07 13.48
CA TYR A 193 9.83 14.72 14.60
C TYR A 193 10.51 13.37 14.39
N TYR A 194 9.80 12.38 13.86
CA TYR A 194 10.33 11.06 13.60
C TYR A 194 11.45 11.08 12.55
N LEU A 195 11.28 11.87 11.48
CA LEU A 195 12.34 12.09 10.49
C LEU A 195 13.58 12.74 11.12
N ALA A 196 13.41 13.81 11.91
CA ALA A 196 14.51 14.49 12.58
C ALA A 196 15.22 13.56 13.59
N ALA A 197 14.46 12.78 14.36
CA ALA A 197 15.00 11.83 15.31
C ALA A 197 15.89 10.77 14.64
N ARG A 198 15.49 10.24 13.46
CA ARG A 198 16.32 9.30 12.69
C ARG A 198 17.62 9.93 12.20
N GLN A 199 17.59 11.19 11.76
CA GLN A 199 18.79 11.90 11.33
C GLN A 199 19.77 12.09 12.50
N ILE A 200 19.27 12.48 13.67
CA ILE A 200 20.09 12.66 14.88
C ILE A 200 20.66 11.31 15.35
N GLU A 201 19.85 10.25 15.39
CA GLU A 201 20.30 8.90 15.77
C GLU A 201 21.42 8.42 14.85
N PHE A 202 21.31 8.69 13.54
CA PHE A 202 22.36 8.36 12.58
C PHE A 202 23.68 9.10 12.87
N LEU A 203 23.62 10.41 13.12
CA LEU A 203 24.81 11.25 13.33
C LEU A 203 25.53 10.95 14.64
N VAL A 204 24.78 10.78 15.74
CA VAL A 204 25.34 10.51 17.07
C VAL A 204 25.74 9.04 17.22
N GLY A 205 25.19 8.16 16.37
CA GLY A 205 25.25 6.72 16.51
C GLY A 205 24.35 6.22 17.64
N ARG A 206 24.09 4.90 17.66
CA ARG A 206 23.28 4.24 18.69
C ARG A 206 24.01 4.13 20.03
N ARG A 207 24.24 5.28 20.67
CA ARG A 207 24.95 5.41 21.95
C ARG A 207 24.01 5.53 23.16
N SER A 208 22.71 5.35 22.97
CA SER A 208 21.71 5.43 24.03
C SER A 208 21.89 4.30 25.04
N SER A 209 22.20 4.65 26.30
CA SER A 209 22.26 3.72 27.43
C SER A 209 20.88 3.23 27.89
N LEU A 210 19.81 3.92 27.48
CA LEU A 210 18.43 3.61 27.83
C LEU A 210 17.79 2.58 26.89
N GLY A 211 18.46 2.17 25.82
CA GLY A 211 17.91 1.23 24.82
C GLY A 211 16.72 1.77 24.01
N LEU A 212 16.39 3.05 24.16
CA LEU A 212 15.37 3.74 23.38
C LEU A 212 15.95 4.16 22.03
N PHE A 213 15.41 3.61 20.95
CA PHE A 213 15.78 3.92 19.56
C PHE A 213 14.54 4.27 18.74
N THR A 214 14.75 4.94 17.60
CA THR A 214 13.65 5.30 16.68
C THR A 214 12.82 4.09 16.20
N THR A 215 13.36 2.88 16.28
CA THR A 215 12.65 1.64 15.93
C THR A 215 11.38 1.41 16.75
N SER A 216 11.27 1.94 17.98
CA SER A 216 10.05 1.82 18.77
C SER A 216 8.89 2.65 18.21
N LEU A 217 9.19 3.69 17.42
CA LEU A 217 8.20 4.54 16.77
C LEU A 217 7.79 4.02 15.38
N GLU A 218 8.56 3.09 14.79
CA GLU A 218 8.27 2.53 13.46
C GLU A 218 6.86 1.91 13.38
N ASP A 219 6.50 1.04 14.33
CA ASP A 219 5.18 0.37 14.39
C ASP A 219 4.00 1.35 14.61
N PRO A 220 3.99 2.18 15.66
CA PRO A 220 2.84 3.07 15.91
C PRO A 220 2.67 4.13 14.82
N MET A 221 3.76 4.67 14.26
CA MET A 221 3.68 5.62 13.15
C MET A 221 3.09 4.96 11.91
N ALA A 222 3.52 3.75 11.57
CA ALA A 222 2.99 3.01 10.43
C ALA A 222 1.51 2.63 10.62
N ILE A 223 1.10 2.23 11.83
CA ILE A 223 -0.31 1.92 12.13
C ILE A 223 -1.19 3.16 12.03
N ALA A 224 -0.71 4.32 12.46
CA ALA A 224 -1.47 5.56 12.41
C ALA A 224 -1.88 5.94 10.97
N LEU A 225 -1.17 5.47 9.95
CA LEU A 225 -1.47 5.73 8.54
C LEU A 225 -2.56 4.82 7.96
N HIS A 226 -3.02 3.81 8.71
CA HIS A 226 -4.07 2.90 8.27
C HIS A 226 -5.29 3.68 7.75
N HIS A 227 -5.95 3.15 6.72
CA HIS A 227 -7.07 3.81 6.05
C HIS A 227 -8.29 4.09 6.95
N ASP A 228 -8.40 3.41 8.10
CA ASP A 228 -9.39 3.69 9.16
C ASP A 228 -8.81 4.42 10.40
N ALA A 229 -7.52 4.79 10.38
CA ALA A 229 -6.88 5.49 11.49
C ALA A 229 -6.76 6.98 11.23
N VAL A 230 -5.98 7.38 10.21
CA VAL A 230 -5.79 8.80 9.89
C VAL A 230 -7.01 9.41 9.21
N SER A 231 -7.81 8.59 8.50
CA SER A 231 -8.98 9.03 7.75
C SER A 231 -10.21 9.29 8.61
N GLU A 232 -10.42 8.47 9.65
CA GLU A 232 -11.67 8.42 10.43
C GLU A 232 -11.57 9.08 11.79
#